data_AF-S7Q981-F1
#
_entry.id   AF-S7Q981-F1
#
_cell.length_a   1.000
_cell.length_b   1.000
_cell.length_c   1.000
_cell.angle_alpha   90.00
_cell.angle_beta   90.00
_cell.angle_gamma   90.00
#
_symmetry.space_group_name_H-M   'P 1'
#
loop_
_entity.id
_entity.type
_entity.pdbx_description
1 polymer ?
#
loop_
_entity_poly.entity_id
_entity_poly.type
_entity_poly.pdbx_seq_one_letter_code
_entity_poly.pdbx_strand_id
1 'polypeptide(L)'
;MALLKVSFDQKRRVKLAQGLWLLNWLAVLAGTVVFGLGLFLKIELRKRSDVMGNSESHLVPNSLIGVGVLSCVVHALAGKVCYDALDPAKYAKWKPWLRPYLAACVLLQAALLLAALCCLLLRGSLESALALGLRQGLRFYRDTDTPGRCFMKKTIDLLQIEFRCCGNNGFRDWFEIQWISNRYLDFSSKEVKE
;
A
#
# COMPACT_ATOMS: atom_id res chain seq x y z
N MET A 1 2.43 -28.39 -31.94
CA MET A 1 2.36 -29.18 -30.68
C MET A 1 1.16 -28.72 -29.87
N ALA A 2 0.11 -29.54 -29.77
CA ALA A 2 -1.09 -29.22 -28.99
C ALA A 2 -0.91 -29.70 -27.54
N LEU A 3 -0.33 -28.87 -26.68
CA LEU A 3 0.04 -29.23 -25.30
C LEU A 3 -1.16 -29.45 -24.35
N LEU A 4 -2.42 -29.32 -24.78
CA LEU A 4 -3.60 -29.72 -23.99
C LEU A 4 -4.76 -30.10 -24.91
N LYS A 5 -4.82 -31.36 -25.35
CA LYS A 5 -6.02 -31.95 -25.97
C LYS A 5 -6.89 -32.63 -24.91
N VAL A 6 -7.31 -31.86 -23.90
CA VAL A 6 -8.28 -32.33 -22.91
C VAL A 6 -9.69 -32.08 -23.45
N SER A 7 -10.43 -33.14 -23.75
CA SER A 7 -11.87 -33.05 -24.06
C SER A 7 -12.66 -33.14 -22.77
N PHE A 8 -13.50 -32.14 -22.50
CA PHE A 8 -14.39 -32.15 -21.35
C PHE A 8 -15.81 -32.50 -21.80
N ASP A 9 -16.40 -33.47 -21.12
CA ASP A 9 -17.84 -33.75 -21.21
C ASP A 9 -18.66 -32.54 -20.68
N GLN A 10 -19.89 -32.37 -21.16
CA GLN A 10 -20.74 -31.20 -20.87
C GLN A 10 -20.95 -31.00 -19.36
N LYS A 11 -21.17 -32.09 -18.60
CA LYS A 11 -21.31 -32.02 -17.13
C LYS A 11 -20.05 -31.51 -16.45
N ARG A 12 -18.86 -31.93 -16.91
CA ARG A 12 -17.56 -31.48 -16.36
C ARG A 12 -17.31 -30.00 -16.68
N ARG A 13 -17.71 -29.54 -17.86
CA ARG A 13 -17.60 -28.13 -18.27
C ARG A 13 -18.46 -27.21 -17.41
N VAL A 14 -19.69 -27.62 -17.11
CA VAL A 14 -20.59 -26.84 -16.23
C VAL A 14 -19.99 -26.70 -14.83
N LYS A 15 -19.49 -27.79 -14.22
CA LYS A 15 -18.83 -27.73 -12.91
C LYS A 15 -17.59 -26.84 -12.92
N LEU A 16 -16.77 -26.94 -13.97
CA LEU A 16 -15.59 -26.08 -14.12
C LEU A 16 -15.97 -24.60 -14.24
N ALA A 17 -16.97 -24.27 -15.06
CA ALA A 17 -17.44 -22.91 -15.23
C ALA A 17 -18.02 -22.32 -13.92
N GLN A 18 -18.76 -23.12 -13.15
CA GLN A 18 -19.24 -22.73 -11.81
C GLN A 18 -18.08 -22.48 -10.83
N GLY A 19 -17.06 -23.35 -10.81
CA GLY A 19 -15.87 -23.17 -9.97
C GLY A 19 -15.07 -21.92 -10.35
N LEU A 20 -14.86 -21.68 -11.64
CA LEU A 20 -14.19 -20.48 -12.14
C LEU A 20 -15.00 -19.21 -11.87
N TRP A 21 -16.32 -19.28 -11.96
CA TRP A 21 -17.21 -18.17 -11.61
C TRP A 21 -17.04 -17.80 -10.12
N LEU A 22 -17.08 -18.78 -9.22
CA LEU A 22 -16.85 -18.57 -7.78
C LEU A 22 -15.45 -17.98 -7.51
N LEU A 23 -14.41 -18.54 -8.14
CA LEU A 23 -13.04 -18.09 -7.96
C LEU A 23 -12.84 -16.65 -8.44
N ASN A 24 -13.47 -16.25 -9.55
CA ASN A 24 -13.44 -14.88 -10.03
C ASN A 24 -14.12 -13.90 -9.05
N TRP A 25 -15.24 -14.28 -8.45
CA TRP A 25 -15.87 -13.43 -7.42
C TRP A 25 -15.03 -13.31 -6.15
N LEU A 26 -14.38 -14.40 -5.71
CA LEU A 26 -13.40 -14.33 -4.62
C LEU A 26 -12.23 -13.41 -4.97
N ALA A 27 -11.76 -13.45 -6.21
CA ALA A 27 -10.72 -12.55 -6.70
C ALA A 27 -11.15 -11.08 -6.72
N VAL A 28 -12.42 -10.77 -7.05
CA VAL A 28 -12.98 -9.41 -6.95
C VAL A 28 -12.96 -8.93 -5.49
N LEU A 29 -13.35 -9.77 -4.54
CA LEU A 29 -13.29 -9.43 -3.11
C LEU A 29 -11.86 -9.14 -2.67
N ALA A 30 -10.90 -9.98 -3.05
CA ALA A 30 -9.48 -9.76 -2.78
C ALA A 30 -8.97 -8.44 -3.40
N GLY A 31 -9.31 -8.17 -4.67
CA GLY A 31 -8.98 -6.91 -5.34
C GLY A 31 -9.56 -5.68 -4.65
N THR A 32 -10.78 -5.79 -4.10
CA THR A 32 -11.45 -4.72 -3.34
C THR A 32 -10.70 -4.42 -2.04
N VAL A 33 -10.25 -5.45 -1.33
CA VAL A 33 -9.42 -5.30 -0.11
C VAL A 33 -8.09 -4.63 -0.46
N VAL A 34 -7.41 -5.06 -1.53
CA VAL A 34 -6.15 -4.46 -1.99
C VAL A 34 -6.32 -2.98 -2.35
N PHE A 35 -7.40 -2.65 -3.07
CA PHE A 35 -7.75 -1.27 -3.39
C PHE A 35 -7.98 -0.42 -2.13
N GLY A 36 -8.75 -0.95 -1.17
CA GLY A 36 -9.01 -0.29 0.12
C GLY A 36 -7.72 -0.05 0.91
N LEU A 37 -6.82 -1.04 0.97
CA LEU A 37 -5.50 -0.91 1.60
C LEU A 37 -4.64 0.15 0.90
N GLY A 38 -4.66 0.19 -0.44
CA GLY A 38 -3.94 1.21 -1.21
C GLY A 38 -4.44 2.62 -0.89
N LEU A 39 -5.76 2.82 -0.81
CA LEU A 39 -6.35 4.10 -0.39
C LEU A 39 -5.99 4.47 1.05
N PHE A 40 -6.10 3.50 1.97
CA PHE A 40 -5.76 3.69 3.38
C PHE A 40 -4.30 4.14 3.52
N LEU A 41 -3.36 3.41 2.90
CA LEU A 41 -1.94 3.77 2.91
C LEU A 41 -1.71 5.15 2.30
N LYS A 42 -2.38 5.49 1.19
CA LYS A 42 -2.25 6.81 0.56
C LYS A 42 -2.67 7.94 1.48
N ILE A 43 -3.79 7.79 2.18
CA ILE A 43 -4.30 8.77 3.13
C ILE A 43 -3.34 8.92 4.30
N GLU A 44 -2.91 7.79 4.86
CA GLU A 44 -2.09 7.76 6.07
C GLU A 44 -0.68 8.28 5.83
N LEU A 45 -0.13 8.02 4.64
CA LEU A 45 1.15 8.60 4.24
C LEU A 45 1.04 10.10 3.95
N ARG A 46 -0.07 10.56 3.35
CA ARG A 46 -0.31 11.98 3.12
C ARG A 46 -0.42 12.78 4.42
N LYS A 47 -1.05 12.22 5.47
CA LYS A 47 -1.12 12.89 6.78
C LYS A 47 0.25 13.11 7.42
N ARG A 48 1.24 12.27 7.07
CA ARG A 48 2.60 12.29 7.65
C ARG A 48 3.67 12.70 6.64
N SER A 49 3.27 13.30 5.51
CA SER A 49 4.21 13.75 4.47
C SER A 49 5.23 14.76 5.00
N ASP A 50 4.87 15.49 6.05
CA ASP A 50 5.72 16.48 6.71
C ASP A 50 6.96 15.86 7.39
N VAL A 51 6.91 14.56 7.72
CA VAL A 51 7.98 13.82 8.42
C VAL A 51 8.65 12.77 7.52
N MET A 52 7.97 12.27 6.49
CA MET A 52 8.55 11.32 5.55
C MET A 52 9.17 12.02 4.34
N GLY A 53 10.47 11.81 4.11
CA GLY A 53 11.18 12.31 2.93
C GLY A 53 10.57 11.82 1.60
N ASN A 54 10.47 12.73 0.63
CA ASN A 54 9.72 12.54 -0.62
C ASN A 54 10.43 11.68 -1.68
N SER A 55 9.72 10.66 -2.18
CA SER A 55 9.42 10.35 -3.60
C SER A 55 8.83 8.93 -3.70
N GLU A 56 9.41 7.98 -2.97
CA GLU A 56 9.03 6.56 -2.98
C GLU A 56 7.71 6.26 -2.26
N SER A 57 7.26 7.16 -1.38
CA SER A 57 6.04 7.00 -0.57
C SER A 57 4.76 6.92 -1.42
N HIS A 58 4.77 7.42 -2.66
CA HIS A 58 3.61 7.41 -3.53
C HIS A 58 3.54 6.19 -4.46
N LEU A 59 4.66 5.52 -4.72
CA LEU A 59 4.71 4.41 -5.67
C LEU A 59 3.91 3.21 -5.16
N VAL A 60 4.13 2.82 -3.91
CA VAL A 60 3.46 1.67 -3.27
C VAL A 60 1.94 1.84 -3.17
N PRO A 61 1.39 2.93 -2.60
CA PRO A 61 -0.06 3.08 -2.52
C PRO A 61 -0.71 3.22 -3.91
N ASN A 62 -0.08 3.92 -4.87
CA ASN A 62 -0.64 4.06 -6.21
C ASN A 62 -0.64 2.73 -6.98
N SER A 63 0.39 1.90 -6.82
CA SER A 63 0.43 0.57 -7.45
C SER A 63 -0.63 -0.36 -6.88
N LEU A 64 -0.84 -0.37 -5.56
CA LEU A 64 -1.91 -1.13 -4.91
C LEU A 64 -3.30 -0.70 -5.40
N ILE A 65 -3.55 0.61 -5.51
CA ILE A 65 -4.79 1.15 -6.06
C ILE A 65 -4.98 0.67 -7.51
N GLY A 66 -3.96 0.85 -8.36
CA GLY A 66 -4.04 0.49 -9.78
C GLY A 66 -4.26 -1.00 -10.01
N VAL A 67 -3.48 -1.85 -9.35
CA VAL A 67 -3.61 -3.31 -9.46
C VAL A 67 -4.93 -3.80 -8.85
N GLY A 68 -5.39 -3.22 -7.74
CA GLY A 68 -6.68 -3.53 -7.13
C GLY A 68 -7.86 -3.24 -8.05
N VAL A 69 -7.89 -2.06 -8.68
CA VAL A 69 -8.94 -1.70 -9.68
C VAL A 69 -8.88 -2.63 -10.88
N LEU A 70 -7.70 -2.84 -11.45
CA LEU A 70 -7.52 -3.71 -12.62
C LEU A 70 -7.99 -5.14 -12.33
N SER A 71 -7.64 -5.68 -11.17
CA SER A 71 -8.10 -6.98 -10.70
C SER A 71 -9.62 -7.06 -10.62
N CYS A 72 -10.26 -6.08 -9.98
CA CYS A 72 -11.73 -6.06 -9.85
C CYS A 72 -12.42 -6.06 -11.21
N VAL A 73 -11.97 -5.20 -12.14
CA VAL A 73 -12.57 -5.08 -13.47
C VAL A 73 -12.40 -6.39 -14.26
N VAL A 74 -11.19 -6.92 -14.32
CA VAL A 74 -10.93 -8.13 -15.13
C VAL A 74 -11.62 -9.35 -14.55
N HIS A 75 -11.62 -9.53 -13.22
CA HIS A 75 -12.30 -10.68 -12.60
C HIS A 75 -13.83 -10.56 -12.65
N ALA A 76 -14.40 -9.35 -12.56
CA ALA A 76 -15.84 -9.17 -12.74
C ALA A 76 -16.28 -9.52 -14.18
N LEU A 77 -15.50 -9.09 -15.19
CA LEU A 77 -15.72 -9.47 -16.58
C LEU A 77 -15.54 -10.98 -16.78
N ALA A 78 -14.49 -11.57 -16.21
CA ALA A 78 -14.24 -13.01 -16.28
C ALA A 78 -15.37 -13.82 -15.63
N GLY A 79 -15.93 -13.35 -14.51
CA GLY A 79 -17.13 -13.92 -13.90
C GLY A 79 -18.32 -13.91 -14.86
N LYS A 80 -18.59 -12.77 -15.52
CA LYS A 80 -19.64 -12.68 -16.54
C LYS A 80 -19.41 -13.63 -17.71
N VAL A 81 -18.18 -13.72 -18.21
CA VAL A 81 -17.81 -14.65 -19.30
C VAL A 81 -18.01 -16.11 -18.87
N CYS A 82 -17.62 -16.47 -17.64
CA CYS A 82 -17.82 -17.81 -17.10
C CYS A 82 -19.32 -18.15 -16.96
N TYR A 83 -20.14 -17.16 -16.61
CA TYR A 83 -21.59 -17.30 -16.56
C TYR A 83 -22.21 -17.49 -17.96
N ASP A 84 -21.86 -16.63 -18.92
CA ASP A 84 -22.35 -16.74 -20.30
C ASP A 84 -21.86 -18.03 -20.99
N ALA A 85 -20.71 -18.58 -20.58
CA ALA A 85 -20.20 -19.86 -21.08
C ALA A 85 -21.00 -21.09 -20.61
N LEU A 86 -21.89 -20.94 -19.62
CA LEU A 86 -22.83 -21.99 -19.21
C LEU A 86 -23.96 -22.17 -20.24
N ASP A 87 -24.31 -21.13 -20.98
CA ASP A 87 -25.32 -21.16 -22.04
C ASP A 87 -24.73 -21.74 -23.34
N PRO A 88 -25.23 -22.89 -23.85
CA PRO A 88 -24.74 -23.50 -25.08
C PRO A 88 -24.79 -22.57 -26.30
N ALA A 89 -25.79 -21.68 -26.39
CA ALA A 89 -25.98 -20.77 -27.51
C ALA A 89 -24.92 -19.66 -27.52
N LYS A 90 -24.47 -19.22 -26.34
CA LYS A 90 -23.44 -18.19 -26.17
C LYS A 90 -22.03 -18.77 -26.12
N TYR A 91 -21.88 -20.02 -25.68
CA TYR A 91 -20.57 -20.68 -25.55
C TYR A 91 -19.78 -20.70 -26.86
N ALA A 92 -20.43 -20.94 -28.00
CA ALA A 92 -19.77 -20.96 -29.31
C ALA A 92 -19.03 -19.65 -29.62
N LYS A 93 -19.60 -18.51 -29.19
CA LYS A 93 -19.01 -17.17 -29.36
C LYS A 93 -17.83 -16.93 -28.40
N TRP A 94 -17.91 -17.41 -27.17
CA TRP A 94 -16.88 -17.21 -26.14
C TRP A 94 -15.72 -18.21 -26.20
N LYS A 95 -15.90 -19.38 -26.82
CA LYS A 95 -14.90 -20.45 -26.93
C LYS A 95 -13.49 -19.99 -27.37
N PRO A 96 -13.29 -19.16 -28.41
CA PRO A 96 -11.94 -18.72 -28.79
C PRO A 96 -11.31 -17.78 -27.76
N TRP A 97 -12.13 -17.00 -27.05
CA TRP A 97 -11.68 -16.01 -26.07
C TRP A 97 -11.39 -16.60 -24.69
N LEU A 98 -11.94 -17.77 -24.37
CA LEU A 98 -11.84 -18.36 -23.03
C LEU A 98 -10.40 -18.63 -22.59
N ARG A 99 -9.55 -19.15 -23.49
CA ARG A 99 -8.14 -19.45 -23.20
C ARG A 99 -7.30 -18.19 -22.91
N PRO A 100 -7.28 -17.16 -23.78
CA PRO A 100 -6.54 -15.94 -23.48
C PRO A 100 -7.09 -15.22 -22.23
N TYR A 101 -8.41 -15.25 -21.99
CA TYR A 101 -8.99 -14.66 -20.78
C TYR A 101 -8.53 -15.35 -19.49
N LEU A 102 -8.52 -16.68 -19.47
CA LEU A 102 -8.03 -17.44 -18.32
C LEU A 102 -6.54 -17.21 -18.08
N ALA A 103 -5.73 -17.16 -19.15
CA ALA A 103 -4.32 -16.83 -19.04
C ALA A 103 -4.10 -15.42 -18.44
N ALA A 104 -4.86 -14.43 -18.89
CA ALA A 104 -4.83 -13.08 -18.33
C ALA A 104 -5.22 -13.05 -16.84
N CYS A 105 -6.25 -13.80 -16.43
CA CYS A 105 -6.65 -13.91 -15.02
C CYS A 105 -5.54 -14.51 -14.15
N VAL A 106 -4.86 -15.56 -14.63
CA VAL A 106 -3.73 -16.18 -13.91
C VAL A 106 -2.56 -15.21 -13.79
N LEU A 107 -2.22 -14.50 -14.86
CA LEU A 107 -1.14 -13.49 -14.85
C LEU A 107 -1.44 -12.35 -13.87
N LEU A 108 -2.68 -11.87 -13.84
CA LEU A 108 -3.11 -10.84 -12.89
C LEU A 108 -3.03 -11.32 -11.44
N GLN A 109 -3.37 -12.59 -11.20
CA GLN A 109 -3.22 -13.16 -9.85
C GLN A 109 -1.75 -13.33 -9.44
N ALA A 110 -0.88 -13.75 -10.36
CA ALA A 110 0.55 -13.76 -10.09
C ALA A 110 1.09 -12.35 -9.79
N ALA A 111 0.63 -11.33 -10.53
CA ALA A 111 1.01 -9.93 -10.29
C ALA A 111 0.52 -9.41 -8.93
N LEU A 112 -0.70 -9.77 -8.52
CA LEU A 112 -1.24 -9.45 -7.20
C LEU A 112 -0.43 -10.09 -6.07
N LEU A 113 -0.08 -11.38 -6.21
CA LEU A 113 0.77 -12.08 -5.25
C LEU A 113 2.15 -11.43 -5.16
N LEU A 114 2.73 -11.04 -6.29
CA LEU A 114 4.00 -10.32 -6.33
C LEU A 114 3.89 -8.96 -5.63
N ALA A 115 2.83 -8.19 -5.89
CA ALA A 115 2.61 -6.91 -5.22
C ALA A 115 2.46 -7.06 -3.70
N ALA A 116 1.73 -8.08 -3.24
CA ALA A 116 1.61 -8.40 -1.83
C ALA A 116 2.97 -8.79 -1.22
N LEU A 117 3.76 -9.62 -1.91
CA LEU A 117 5.12 -9.96 -1.48
C LEU A 117 6.02 -8.72 -1.40
N CYS A 118 5.99 -7.84 -2.41
CA CYS A 118 6.73 -6.58 -2.39
C CYS A 118 6.34 -5.72 -1.18
N CYS A 119 5.06 -5.65 -0.82
CA CYS A 119 4.63 -4.92 0.38
C CYS A 119 5.24 -5.49 1.67
N LEU A 120 5.33 -6.82 1.77
CA LEU A 120 5.97 -7.48 2.92
C LEU A 120 7.47 -7.20 2.96
N LEU A 121 8.15 -7.27 1.81
CA LEU A 121 9.58 -6.99 1.70
C LEU A 121 9.92 -5.52 1.97
N LEU A 122 9.07 -4.59 1.56
CA LEU A 122 9.27 -3.15 1.73
C LEU A 122 9.03 -2.66 3.17
N ARG A 123 8.46 -3.49 4.05
CA ARG A 123 8.20 -3.12 5.45
C ARG A 123 9.44 -2.60 6.17
N GLY A 124 10.57 -3.29 6.04
CA GLY A 124 11.82 -2.88 6.70
C GLY A 124 12.37 -1.56 6.18
N SER A 125 12.27 -1.32 4.85
CA SER A 125 12.63 -0.02 4.26
C SER A 125 11.72 1.10 4.76
N LEU A 126 10.43 0.83 4.92
CA LEU A 126 9.47 1.80 5.44
C LEU A 126 9.78 2.18 6.90
N GLU A 127 10.05 1.19 7.76
CA GLU A 127 10.43 1.40 9.16
C GLU A 127 11.74 2.22 9.24
N SER A 128 12.73 1.89 8.41
CA SER A 128 14.00 2.64 8.36
C SER A 128 13.83 4.07 7.88
N ALA A 129 13.02 4.29 6.83
CA ALA A 129 12.72 5.61 6.31
C ALA A 129 11.97 6.47 7.33
N LEU A 130 11.03 5.88 8.06
CA LEU A 130 10.30 6.54 9.14
C LEU A 130 11.22 6.92 10.29
N ALA A 131 12.09 6.00 10.74
CA ALA A 131 13.06 6.27 11.80
C ALA A 131 14.02 7.40 11.42
N LEU A 132 14.50 7.42 10.17
CA LEU A 132 15.34 8.50 9.66
C LEU A 132 14.57 9.84 9.62
N GLY A 133 13.34 9.83 9.13
CA GLY A 133 12.46 11.00 9.06
C GLY A 133 12.15 11.59 10.43
N LEU A 134 11.79 10.75 11.40
CA LEU A 134 11.57 11.16 12.80
C LEU A 134 12.84 11.74 13.43
N ARG A 135 14.00 11.11 13.21
CA ARG A 135 15.28 11.64 13.71
C ARG A 135 15.60 13.02 13.14
N GLN A 136 15.33 13.24 11.85
CA GLN A 136 15.47 14.57 11.24
C GLN A 136 14.44 15.57 11.78
N GLY A 137 13.19 15.15 11.97
CA GLY A 137 12.14 15.98 12.56
C GLY A 137 12.47 16.44 13.98
N LEU A 138 12.99 15.53 14.82
CA LEU A 138 13.49 15.85 16.16
C LEU A 138 14.64 16.87 16.11
N ARG A 139 15.58 16.75 15.15
CA ARG A 139 16.70 17.70 15.01
C ARG A 139 16.24 19.13 14.70
N PHE A 140 15.15 19.28 13.94
CA PHE A 140 14.58 20.59 13.58
C PHE A 140 13.44 21.01 14.51
N TYR A 141 13.23 20.30 15.62
CA TYR A 141 12.15 20.60 16.57
C TYR A 141 12.25 22.01 17.16
N ARG A 142 13.46 22.51 17.39
CA ARG A 142 13.70 23.86 17.93
C ARG A 142 13.42 24.99 16.93
N ASP A 143 13.35 24.67 15.64
CA ASP A 143 13.33 25.65 14.54
C ASP A 143 11.92 26.22 14.32
N THR A 144 11.34 26.85 15.34
CA THR A 144 9.96 27.38 15.29
C THR A 144 9.82 28.61 14.40
N ASP A 145 10.91 29.32 14.14
CA ASP A 145 10.91 30.60 13.42
C ASP A 145 11.56 30.49 12.03
N THR A 146 12.06 29.31 11.66
CA THR A 146 12.73 29.08 10.37
C THR A 146 11.68 28.83 9.27
N PRO A 147 11.64 29.65 8.20
CA PRO A 147 10.72 29.44 7.08
C PRO A 147 10.86 28.04 6.49
N GLY A 148 9.73 27.36 6.26
CA GLY A 148 9.71 25.99 5.72
C GLY A 148 10.02 24.88 6.74
N ARG A 149 10.28 25.20 8.01
CA ARG A 149 10.49 24.21 9.10
C ARG A 149 9.72 24.49 10.38
N CYS A 150 9.10 25.67 10.49
CA CYS A 150 8.33 26.10 11.66
C CYS A 150 7.20 25.14 12.09
N PHE A 151 6.67 24.31 11.18
CA PHE A 151 5.64 23.33 11.49
C PHE A 151 6.16 22.11 12.27
N MET A 152 7.47 21.87 12.27
CA MET A 152 8.06 20.62 12.76
C MET A 152 7.75 20.36 14.23
N LYS A 153 7.83 21.40 15.08
CA LYS A 153 7.48 21.31 16.50
C LYS A 153 6.05 20.78 16.69
N LYS A 154 5.08 21.42 16.03
CA LYS A 154 3.66 21.03 16.08
C LYS A 154 3.45 19.60 15.59
N THR A 155 4.11 19.22 14.50
CA THR A 155 3.97 17.88 13.91
C THR A 155 4.51 16.80 14.84
N ILE A 156 5.68 16.99 15.45
CA ILE A 156 6.25 16.06 16.43
C ILE A 156 5.39 15.98 17.70
N ASP A 157 4.93 17.12 18.22
CA ASP A 157 4.07 17.16 19.42
C ASP A 157 2.78 16.37 19.21
N LEU A 158 2.10 16.58 18.07
CA LEU A 158 0.87 15.85 17.72
C LEU A 158 1.11 14.34 17.58
N LEU A 159 2.21 13.93 16.94
CA LEU A 159 2.58 12.51 16.81
C LEU A 159 2.79 11.86 18.19
N GLN A 160 3.52 12.52 19.08
CA GLN A 160 3.79 11.99 20.42
C GLN A 160 2.51 11.85 21.26
N ILE A 161 1.59 12.82 21.17
CA ILE A 161 0.30 12.77 21.84
C ILE A 161 -0.59 11.66 21.25
N GLU A 162 -0.70 11.57 19.93
CA GLU A 162 -1.53 10.58 19.24
C GLU A 162 -1.08 9.15 19.53
N PHE A 163 0.24 8.89 19.44
CA PHE A 163 0.81 7.56 19.63
C PHE A 163 1.24 7.25 21.06
N ARG A 164 1.10 8.21 22.00
CA ARG A 164 1.55 8.09 23.39
C ARG A 164 3.02 7.63 23.49
N CYS A 165 3.86 8.18 22.63
CA CYS A 165 5.29 7.89 22.56
C CYS A 165 6.13 9.15 22.83
N CYS A 166 7.44 9.00 22.97
CA CYS A 166 8.36 10.12 23.19
C CYS A 166 9.71 9.79 22.54
N GLY A 167 10.17 10.66 21.64
CA GLY A 167 11.37 10.44 20.83
C GLY A 167 11.17 9.39 19.72
N ASN A 168 12.26 9.04 19.05
CA ASN A 168 12.31 8.03 17.99
C ASN A 168 12.59 6.62 18.57
N ASN A 169 13.50 6.51 19.53
CA ASN A 169 13.82 5.28 20.27
C ASN A 169 13.47 5.39 21.78
N GLY A 170 12.86 6.50 22.19
CA GLY A 170 12.49 6.78 23.57
C GLY A 170 12.84 8.20 23.99
N PHE A 171 12.45 8.56 25.21
CA PHE A 171 12.62 9.92 25.73
C PHE A 171 14.09 10.37 25.80
N ARG A 172 15.05 9.43 25.82
CA ARG A 172 16.48 9.72 25.88
C ARG A 172 17.00 10.45 24.65
N ASP A 173 16.33 10.31 23.50
CA ASP A 173 16.69 11.02 22.29
C ASP A 173 16.68 12.54 22.48
N TRP A 174 15.83 13.05 23.38
CA TRP A 174 15.74 14.47 23.70
C TRP A 174 16.95 14.99 24.49
N PHE A 175 17.73 14.12 25.13
CA PHE A 175 18.96 14.53 25.80
C PHE A 175 20.14 14.65 24.83
N GLU A 176 20.06 13.97 23.67
CA GLU A 176 21.11 14.01 22.64
C GLU A 176 20.94 15.19 21.67
N ILE A 177 19.83 15.92 21.75
CA ILE A 177 19.50 17.02 20.85
C ILE A 177 19.19 18.28 21.63
N GLN A 178 19.66 19.42 21.14
CA GLN A 178 19.23 20.71 21.67
C GLN A 178 17.84 21.04 21.11
N TRP A 179 16.80 20.73 21.87
CA TRP A 179 15.40 20.96 21.46
C TRP A 179 14.84 22.32 21.93
N ILE A 180 15.53 22.99 22.86
CA ILE A 180 15.21 24.35 23.28
C ILE A 180 15.79 25.34 22.26
N SER A 181 14.94 26.22 21.74
CA SER A 181 15.38 27.30 20.86
C SER A 181 16.28 28.28 21.60
N ASN A 182 17.35 28.74 20.93
CA ASN A 182 18.31 29.72 21.46
C ASN A 182 17.63 30.99 21.99
N ARG A 183 16.45 31.34 21.48
CA ARG A 183 15.69 32.52 21.91
C ARG A 183 15.21 32.45 23.37
N TYR A 184 15.12 31.24 23.93
CA TYR A 184 14.68 31.02 25.31
C TYR A 184 15.86 30.79 26.27
N LEU A 185 17.08 30.73 25.74
CA LEU A 185 18.27 30.49 26.53
C LEU A 185 18.89 31.83 26.90
N ASP A 186 19.08 32.04 28.21
CA ASP A 186 19.89 33.15 28.70
C ASP A 186 21.37 32.77 28.65
N PHE A 187 22.04 33.17 27.58
CA PHE A 187 23.48 32.95 27.39
C PHE A 187 24.35 33.79 28.34
N SER A 188 23.77 34.61 29.23
CA SER A 188 24.53 35.25 30.31
C SER A 188 24.65 34.37 31.56
N SER A 189 23.73 33.43 31.76
CA SER A 189 23.75 32.46 32.87
C SER A 189 24.91 31.47 32.74
N LYS A 190 25.53 31.10 33.87
CA LYS A 190 26.60 30.09 33.91
C LYS A 190 26.07 28.69 33.61
N GLU A 191 24.87 28.37 34.08
CA GLU A 191 24.21 27.06 33.94
C GLU A 191 23.86 26.70 32.49
N VAL A 192 23.79 27.69 31.59
CA VAL A 192 23.51 27.52 30.15
C VAL A 192 24.79 27.36 29.33
N LYS A 193 25.93 27.81 29.86
CA LYS A 193 27.25 27.74 29.19
C LYS A 193 28.00 26.44 29.49
N GLU A 194 27.73 25.85 30.65
CA GLU A 194 28.24 24.53 31.08
C GLU A 194 27.42 23.39 30.45
#